data_AF-A0A484ZHQ1-F1
#
_entry.id   AF-A0A484ZHQ1-F1
#
_cell.length_a   1.000
_cell.length_b   1.000
_cell.length_c   1.000
_cell.angle_alpha   90.00
_cell.angle_beta   90.00
_cell.angle_gamma   90.00
#
_symmetry.space_group_name_H-M   'P 1'
#
loop_
_entity.id
_entity.type
_entity.pdbx_description
1 polymer ?
#
loop_
_entity_poly.entity_id
_entity_poly.type
_entity_poly.pdbx_seq_one_letter_code
_entity_poly.pdbx_strand_id
1 'polypeptide(L)'
;MLLPDTVGTGGDSHTRFPIGISFPAGSGLVAFAAATGVMPLDMPESVLVRFKGQMQPGITLRDLVHAIPYYAIQQGLLTVEKQGKKNIFSGRILEIEGLPELKAEQAFELADASAERSAAGCTIKLDKAPVIEYLNSNIVLLKWMISEGYGDVRTIERRIKAMENWLANPQLLEADADAEYCAVIDIDLNQIKEPILCAPNDPDDARLLSEVTGSKIDEVFIGSCMTNIGHFRAAGKLLANFKGKLPTRLWVTPPTKMDAAQLSEEGYYSIFGTSGARIETPGCSLCMGNQARVEEGATVVSTSTRNFPNRLGNGANVYLASAELAAISSLLGRLPTVDEYLGYMAEVDKTANDTYRYLNFDQLNEYTKKADTVIFQTMA
;
A
#
# COMPACT_ATOMS: atom_id res chain seq x y z
N MET A 1 -4.40 12.50 7.02
CA MET A 1 -4.09 13.38 8.20
C MET A 1 -2.76 14.13 8.10
N LEU A 2 -1.90 13.82 7.14
CA LEU A 2 -0.55 14.38 7.04
C LEU A 2 -0.56 15.80 6.45
N LEU A 3 0.54 16.54 6.62
CA LEU A 3 0.81 17.74 5.83
C LEU A 3 1.99 17.45 4.89
N PRO A 4 1.95 17.95 3.64
CA PRO A 4 3.07 17.84 2.71
C PRO A 4 4.34 18.46 3.31
N ASP A 5 5.50 17.93 2.93
CA ASP A 5 6.84 18.40 3.29
C ASP A 5 7.14 18.51 4.79
N THR A 6 6.35 17.82 5.62
CA THR A 6 6.61 17.72 7.07
C THR A 6 7.24 16.39 7.45
N VAL A 7 7.95 16.39 8.59
CA VAL A 7 8.62 15.21 9.15
C VAL A 7 7.78 14.63 10.28
N GLY A 8 7.77 13.30 10.42
CA GLY A 8 7.18 12.63 11.57
C GLY A 8 7.77 11.26 11.91
N THR A 9 7.13 10.58 12.86
CA THR A 9 7.49 9.24 13.32
C THR A 9 6.25 8.49 13.80
N GLY A 10 6.38 7.20 14.07
CA GLY A 10 5.32 6.35 14.60
C GLY A 10 5.86 5.06 15.17
N GLY A 11 5.11 4.45 16.09
CA GLY A 11 5.44 3.20 16.77
C GLY A 11 5.20 1.94 15.93
N ASP A 12 5.20 2.08 14.60
CA ASP A 12 5.01 1.02 13.63
C ASP A 12 6.00 1.19 12.48
N SER A 13 6.67 0.11 12.07
CA SER A 13 7.69 0.11 11.01
C SER A 13 7.19 0.55 9.63
N HIS A 14 5.87 0.48 9.42
CA HIS A 14 5.16 0.89 8.20
C HIS A 14 4.58 2.32 8.34
N THR A 15 5.03 3.07 9.35
CA THR A 15 4.83 4.53 9.38
C THR A 15 5.70 5.16 8.29
N ARG A 16 5.25 5.09 7.04
CA ARG A 16 5.94 5.55 5.83
C ARG A 16 5.05 6.56 5.12
N PHE A 17 5.27 7.84 5.38
CA PHE A 17 4.38 8.88 4.89
C PHE A 17 4.43 8.96 3.35
N PRO A 18 3.27 8.93 2.65
CA PRO A 18 3.23 9.14 1.21
C PRO A 18 3.41 10.61 0.79
N ILE A 19 3.28 11.54 1.75
CA ILE A 19 3.54 12.98 1.60
C ILE A 19 4.34 13.48 2.81
N GLY A 20 5.46 14.15 2.57
CA GLY A 20 6.48 14.40 3.60
C GLY A 20 7.39 13.19 3.82
N ILE A 21 7.96 13.05 5.02
CA ILE A 21 8.83 11.92 5.35
C ILE A 21 8.63 11.47 6.79
N SER A 22 8.79 10.17 7.04
CA SER A 22 8.75 9.63 8.40
C SER A 22 9.87 8.62 8.66
N PHE A 23 10.35 8.63 9.90
CA PHE A 23 11.32 7.68 10.42
C PHE A 23 10.67 6.88 11.55
N PRO A 24 10.18 5.65 11.29
CA PRO A 24 9.64 4.77 12.32
C PRO A 24 10.63 4.51 13.45
N ALA A 25 10.10 4.34 14.65
CA ALA A 25 10.93 4.11 15.81
C ALA A 25 10.27 3.20 16.85
N GLY A 26 11.08 2.67 17.76
CA GLY A 26 10.58 1.95 18.93
C GLY A 26 9.82 2.87 19.90
N SER A 27 9.02 2.27 20.77
CA SER A 27 8.11 2.98 21.69
C SER A 27 8.78 4.06 22.54
N GLY A 28 10.04 3.85 22.98
CA GLY A 28 10.78 4.83 23.77
C GLY A 28 11.05 6.14 23.01
N LEU A 29 11.51 6.05 21.76
CA LEU A 29 11.80 7.24 20.95
C LEU A 29 10.50 7.92 20.48
N VAL A 30 9.46 7.14 20.21
CA VAL A 30 8.12 7.68 19.89
C VAL A 30 7.54 8.44 21.08
N ALA A 31 7.68 7.92 22.31
CA ALA A 31 7.25 8.63 23.51
C ALA A 31 8.01 9.95 23.70
N PHE A 32 9.32 9.96 23.48
CA PHE A 32 10.13 11.18 23.49
C PHE A 32 9.64 12.20 22.45
N ALA A 33 9.42 11.75 21.21
CA ALA A 33 8.97 12.62 20.12
C ALA A 33 7.58 13.19 20.38
N ALA A 34 6.65 12.37 20.88
CA ALA A 34 5.31 12.82 21.24
C ALA A 34 5.31 13.81 22.41
N ALA A 35 6.20 13.64 23.39
CA ALA A 35 6.28 14.50 24.57
C ALA A 35 6.95 15.85 24.28
N THR A 36 7.96 15.88 23.41
CA THR A 36 8.80 17.07 23.18
C THR A 36 8.51 17.79 21.87
N GLY A 37 7.87 17.12 20.91
CA GLY A 37 7.66 17.64 19.56
C GLY A 37 8.91 17.58 18.66
N VAL A 38 9.98 16.92 19.08
CA VAL A 38 11.25 16.78 18.33
C VAL A 38 11.80 15.35 18.42
N MET A 39 12.65 14.95 17.48
CA MET A 39 13.25 13.61 17.44
C MET A 39 14.74 13.70 17.08
N PRO A 40 15.65 13.05 17.83
CA PRO A 40 17.05 12.91 17.42
C PRO A 40 17.15 12.06 16.15
N LEU A 41 17.97 12.51 15.21
CA LEU A 41 18.20 11.83 13.94
C LEU A 41 19.64 12.07 13.49
N ASP A 42 20.41 10.99 13.33
CA ASP A 42 21.63 11.01 12.54
C ASP A 42 21.21 10.82 11.07
N MET A 43 21.39 11.85 10.25
CA MET A 43 20.83 11.89 8.91
C MET A 43 21.41 10.75 8.04
N PRO A 44 20.58 9.82 7.54
CA PRO A 44 21.06 8.75 6.69
C PRO A 44 21.43 9.24 5.28
N GLU A 45 22.32 8.52 4.62
CA GLU A 45 22.56 8.65 3.18
C GLU A 45 21.32 8.19 2.39
N SER A 46 21.20 8.61 1.13
CA SER A 46 20.06 8.28 0.26
C SER A 46 20.41 7.32 -0.89
N VAL A 47 19.41 6.56 -1.33
CA VAL A 47 19.41 5.74 -2.56
C VAL A 47 18.25 6.20 -3.43
N LEU A 48 18.54 6.58 -4.68
CA LEU A 48 17.52 6.99 -5.64
C LEU A 48 17.05 5.80 -6.46
N VAL A 49 15.73 5.60 -6.53
CA VAL A 49 15.07 4.71 -7.49
C VAL A 49 14.25 5.56 -8.44
N ARG A 50 14.52 5.44 -9.75
CA ARG A 50 13.82 6.22 -10.77
C ARG A 50 13.14 5.29 -11.77
N PHE A 51 11.81 5.41 -11.86
CA PHE A 51 11.03 4.75 -12.89
C PHE A 51 10.99 5.60 -14.18
N LYS A 52 11.03 4.94 -15.34
CA LYS A 52 10.88 5.60 -16.65
C LYS A 52 10.12 4.71 -17.62
N GLY A 53 9.44 5.31 -18.59
CA GLY A 53 8.66 4.57 -19.60
C GLY A 53 7.17 4.48 -19.24
N GLN A 54 6.48 3.46 -19.76
CA GLN A 54 5.05 3.26 -19.55
C GLN A 54 4.79 1.90 -18.90
N MET A 55 3.85 1.85 -17.95
CA MET A 55 3.39 0.57 -17.40
C MET A 55 2.80 -0.29 -18.52
N GLN A 56 3.19 -1.56 -18.55
CA GLN A 56 2.72 -2.52 -19.54
C GLN A 56 1.35 -3.08 -19.17
N PRO A 57 0.56 -3.61 -20.12
CA PRO A 57 -0.75 -4.18 -19.85
C PRO A 57 -0.72 -5.22 -18.73
N GLY A 58 -1.70 -5.17 -17.82
CA GLY A 58 -1.80 -6.06 -16.67
C GLY A 58 -0.77 -5.84 -15.55
N ILE A 59 0.22 -4.97 -15.72
CA ILE A 59 1.18 -4.64 -14.65
C ILE A 59 0.55 -3.65 -13.67
N THR A 60 0.67 -3.96 -12.39
CA THR A 60 0.11 -3.17 -11.29
C THR A 60 1.20 -2.37 -10.58
N LEU A 61 0.80 -1.42 -9.74
CA LEU A 61 1.75 -0.68 -8.90
C LEU A 61 2.49 -1.61 -7.92
N ARG A 62 1.83 -2.67 -7.48
CA ARG A 62 2.44 -3.66 -6.59
C ARG A 62 3.56 -4.45 -7.27
N ASP A 63 3.50 -4.63 -8.59
CA ASP A 63 4.61 -5.21 -9.35
C ASP A 63 5.81 -4.26 -9.40
N LEU A 64 5.58 -2.95 -9.49
CA LEU A 64 6.65 -1.94 -9.41
C LEU A 64 7.31 -1.91 -8.03
N VAL A 65 6.53 -2.13 -6.95
CA VAL A 65 7.08 -2.32 -5.60
C VAL A 65 8.06 -3.50 -5.57
N HIS A 66 7.68 -4.65 -6.13
CA HIS A 66 8.53 -5.83 -6.18
C HIS A 66 9.64 -5.74 -7.24
N ALA A 67 9.52 -4.85 -8.23
CA ALA A 67 10.57 -4.56 -9.19
C ALA A 67 11.81 -3.95 -8.52
N ILE A 68 11.66 -3.17 -7.45
CA ILE A 68 12.78 -2.56 -6.72
C ILE A 68 13.77 -3.63 -6.21
N PRO A 69 13.36 -4.62 -5.38
CA PRO A 69 14.26 -5.71 -4.99
C PRO A 69 14.73 -6.54 -6.18
N TYR A 70 13.86 -6.81 -7.16
CA TYR A 70 14.22 -7.60 -8.35
C TYR A 70 15.41 -6.98 -9.10
N TYR A 71 15.31 -5.70 -9.50
CA TYR A 71 16.39 -5.01 -10.20
C TYR A 71 17.63 -4.79 -9.33
N ALA A 72 17.46 -4.54 -8.03
CA ALA A 72 18.60 -4.44 -7.12
C ALA A 72 19.40 -5.76 -7.03
N ILE A 73 18.73 -6.91 -7.08
CA ILE A 73 19.37 -8.23 -7.15
C ILE A 73 20.11 -8.40 -8.48
N GLN A 74 19.46 -8.09 -9.60
CA GLN A 74 20.09 -8.18 -10.93
C GLN A 74 21.34 -7.31 -11.04
N GLN A 75 21.38 -6.16 -10.36
CA GLN A 75 22.52 -5.25 -10.31
C GLN A 75 23.56 -5.64 -9.24
N GLY A 76 23.33 -6.68 -8.45
CA GLY A 76 24.23 -7.13 -7.37
C GLY A 76 24.28 -6.21 -6.14
N LEU A 77 23.31 -5.30 -6.02
CA LEU A 77 23.16 -4.34 -4.92
C LEU A 77 22.35 -4.92 -3.74
N LEU A 78 21.62 -6.02 -3.99
CA LEU A 78 20.86 -6.77 -2.99
C LEU A 78 21.14 -8.27 -3.16
N THR A 79 21.22 -9.01 -2.05
CA THR A 79 21.30 -10.48 -2.06
C THR A 79 20.23 -11.10 -1.16
N VAL A 80 19.71 -12.25 -1.55
CA VAL A 80 18.75 -13.04 -0.75
C VAL A 80 19.45 -13.79 0.40
N GLU A 81 20.65 -14.33 0.14
CA GLU A 81 21.47 -15.03 1.13
C GLU A 81 21.67 -14.19 2.41
N LYS A 82 21.45 -14.82 3.57
CA LYS A 82 21.49 -14.11 4.86
C LYS A 82 22.92 -13.92 5.33
N GLN A 83 23.80 -14.90 5.11
CA GLN A 83 25.20 -14.78 5.49
C GLN A 83 25.93 -13.80 4.55
N GLY A 84 26.45 -12.71 5.10
CA GLY A 84 27.15 -11.69 4.30
C GLY A 84 26.21 -10.88 3.39
N LYS A 85 24.93 -10.77 3.77
CA LYS A 85 23.89 -10.10 2.98
C LYS A 85 24.31 -8.70 2.53
N LYS A 86 24.23 -8.46 1.22
CA LYS A 86 24.29 -7.12 0.64
C LYS A 86 22.88 -6.56 0.58
N ASN A 87 22.71 -5.33 1.05
CA ASN A 87 21.46 -4.60 0.92
C ASN A 87 21.77 -3.11 0.83
N ILE A 88 21.77 -2.57 -0.40
CA ILE A 88 22.06 -1.16 -0.64
C ILE A 88 21.11 -0.23 0.11
N PHE A 89 19.87 -0.65 0.40
CA PHE A 89 18.86 0.18 1.05
C PHE A 89 18.97 0.21 2.58
N SER A 90 19.71 -0.73 3.17
CA SER A 90 19.74 -0.94 4.63
C SER A 90 20.23 0.29 5.36
N GLY A 91 19.39 0.85 6.23
CA GLY A 91 19.72 2.02 7.05
C GLY A 91 19.76 3.35 6.30
N ARG A 92 19.35 3.39 5.04
CA ARG A 92 19.35 4.59 4.18
C ARG A 92 17.94 5.13 3.96
N ILE A 93 17.83 6.33 3.37
CA ILE A 93 16.57 6.84 2.85
C ILE A 93 16.37 6.29 1.43
N LEU A 94 15.20 5.70 1.17
CA LEU A 94 14.78 5.34 -0.19
C LEU A 94 14.04 6.53 -0.81
N GLU A 95 14.56 7.09 -1.90
CA GLU A 95 13.92 8.18 -2.63
C GLU A 95 13.40 7.67 -3.98
N ILE A 96 12.15 7.98 -4.30
CA ILE A 96 11.48 7.43 -5.50
C ILE A 96 11.03 8.56 -6.42
N GLU A 97 11.35 8.43 -7.71
CA GLU A 97 10.96 9.35 -8.78
C GLU A 97 10.36 8.62 -9.99
N GLY A 98 9.70 9.39 -10.87
CA GLY A 98 9.24 8.92 -12.19
C GLY A 98 7.76 8.56 -12.28
N LEU A 99 7.01 8.69 -11.19
CA LEU A 99 5.57 8.41 -11.11
C LEU A 99 4.80 9.55 -10.42
N PRO A 100 4.93 10.81 -10.86
CA PRO A 100 4.48 11.96 -10.08
C PRO A 100 2.96 12.10 -10.00
N GLU A 101 2.21 11.48 -10.92
CA GLU A 101 0.75 11.57 -11.00
C GLU A 101 0.01 10.55 -10.11
N LEU A 102 0.72 9.70 -9.37
CA LEU A 102 0.10 8.73 -8.47
C LEU A 102 -0.75 9.44 -7.40
N LYS A 103 -1.91 8.85 -7.08
CA LYS A 103 -2.68 9.26 -5.89
C LYS A 103 -1.88 9.01 -4.62
N ALA A 104 -2.13 9.77 -3.56
CA ALA A 104 -1.40 9.60 -2.30
C ALA A 104 -1.51 8.17 -1.71
N GLU A 105 -2.66 7.51 -1.87
CA GLU A 105 -2.87 6.11 -1.45
C GLU A 105 -2.08 5.11 -2.31
N GLN A 106 -1.85 5.42 -3.58
CA GLN A 106 -0.99 4.62 -4.46
C GLN A 106 0.48 4.84 -4.12
N ALA A 107 0.89 6.09 -3.93
CA ALA A 107 2.24 6.44 -3.47
C ALA A 107 2.61 5.75 -2.16
N PHE A 108 1.61 5.52 -1.29
CA PHE A 108 1.79 4.75 -0.07
C PHE A 108 2.19 3.29 -0.33
N GLU A 109 1.75 2.63 -1.41
CA GLU A 109 2.18 1.24 -1.71
C GLU A 109 3.71 1.14 -1.90
N LEU A 110 4.32 2.16 -2.52
CA LEU A 110 5.77 2.25 -2.69
C LEU A 110 6.48 2.64 -1.37
N ALA A 111 5.95 3.65 -0.68
CA ALA A 111 6.54 4.12 0.56
C ALA A 111 6.48 3.07 1.68
N ASP A 112 5.36 2.36 1.80
CA ASP A 112 5.09 1.35 2.82
C ASP A 112 6.12 0.20 2.75
N ALA A 113 6.32 -0.34 1.54
CA ALA A 113 7.24 -1.44 1.27
C ALA A 113 8.73 -1.08 1.45
N SER A 114 9.08 0.19 1.65
CA SER A 114 10.44 0.60 2.04
C SER A 114 10.86 -0.02 3.38
N ALA A 115 9.90 -0.37 4.24
CA ALA A 115 10.16 -1.09 5.49
C ALA A 115 10.85 -2.43 5.24
N GLU A 116 10.40 -3.19 4.22
CA GLU A 116 10.99 -4.48 3.85
C GLU A 116 12.35 -4.34 3.18
N ARG A 117 12.70 -3.16 2.67
CA ARG A 117 14.05 -2.84 2.19
C ARG A 117 15.03 -2.57 3.35
N SER A 118 14.54 -2.57 4.60
CA SER A 118 15.29 -2.09 5.77
C SER A 118 15.71 -0.62 5.66
N ALA A 119 14.95 0.19 4.91
CA ALA A 119 15.19 1.62 4.79
C ALA A 119 14.81 2.33 6.10
N ALA A 120 15.60 3.35 6.46
CA ALA A 120 15.35 4.21 7.61
C ALA A 120 14.12 5.08 7.38
N GLY A 121 13.95 5.59 6.16
CA GLY A 121 12.83 6.43 5.72
C GLY A 121 12.56 6.26 4.23
N CYS A 122 11.47 6.84 3.75
CA CYS A 122 11.14 6.87 2.33
C CYS A 122 10.56 8.23 1.96
N THR A 123 10.85 8.68 0.73
CA THR A 123 10.17 9.80 0.08
C THR A 123 9.83 9.41 -1.35
N ILE A 124 8.76 10.02 -1.89
CA ILE A 124 8.34 9.85 -3.28
C ILE A 124 7.97 11.21 -3.85
N LYS A 125 8.52 11.53 -5.02
CA LYS A 125 8.22 12.76 -5.73
C LYS A 125 6.83 12.67 -6.37
N LEU A 126 5.92 13.52 -5.92
CA LEU A 126 4.56 13.64 -6.46
C LEU A 126 4.28 15.06 -6.97
N ASP A 127 3.40 15.15 -7.95
CA ASP A 127 2.86 16.44 -8.39
C ASP A 127 1.88 17.02 -7.38
N LYS A 128 1.64 18.33 -7.47
CA LYS A 128 0.72 19.04 -6.58
C LYS A 128 -0.72 18.55 -6.69
N ALA A 129 -1.17 18.14 -7.88
CA ALA A 129 -2.57 17.82 -8.14
C ALA A 129 -3.10 16.63 -7.29
N PRO A 130 -2.42 15.47 -7.25
CA PRO A 130 -2.79 14.38 -6.35
C PRO A 130 -2.80 14.77 -4.86
N VAL A 131 -1.86 15.61 -4.44
CA VAL A 131 -1.77 16.09 -3.05
C VAL A 131 -2.96 16.99 -2.70
N ILE A 132 -3.33 17.91 -3.60
CA ILE A 132 -4.49 18.79 -3.44
C ILE A 132 -5.78 17.97 -3.34
N GLU A 133 -5.99 17.00 -4.23
CA GLU A 133 -7.14 16.08 -4.16
C GLU A 133 -7.21 15.37 -2.81
N TYR A 134 -6.10 14.79 -2.36
CA TYR A 134 -6.04 14.06 -1.11
C TYR A 134 -6.36 14.94 0.11
N LEU A 135 -5.84 16.17 0.15
CA LEU A 135 -6.10 17.10 1.26
C LEU A 135 -7.55 17.60 1.29
N ASN A 136 -8.16 17.88 0.13
CA ASN A 136 -9.58 18.27 0.07
C ASN A 136 -10.48 17.18 0.67
N SER A 137 -10.28 15.93 0.24
CA SER A 137 -10.97 14.75 0.79
C SER A 137 -10.72 14.60 2.30
N ASN A 138 -9.46 14.73 2.74
CA ASN A 138 -9.07 14.60 4.15
C ASN A 138 -9.68 15.66 5.06
N ILE A 139 -9.84 16.91 4.60
CA ILE A 139 -10.47 17.98 5.39
C ILE A 139 -11.92 17.61 5.72
N VAL A 140 -12.67 17.11 4.74
CA VAL A 140 -14.06 16.67 4.94
C VAL A 140 -14.11 15.47 5.90
N LEU A 141 -13.21 14.50 5.74
CA LEU A 141 -13.11 13.37 6.67
C LEU A 141 -12.83 13.84 8.12
N LEU A 142 -11.91 14.77 8.31
CA LEU A 142 -11.57 15.28 9.65
C LEU A 142 -12.72 16.07 10.28
N LYS A 143 -13.46 16.87 9.50
CA LYS A 143 -14.70 17.52 9.96
C LYS A 143 -15.74 16.46 10.34
N TRP A 144 -15.95 15.46 9.49
CA TRP A 144 -16.84 14.34 9.80
C TRP A 144 -16.44 13.62 11.10
N MET A 145 -15.14 13.39 11.35
CA MET A 145 -14.67 12.81 12.62
C MET A 145 -15.06 13.65 13.84
N ILE A 146 -14.98 14.98 13.75
CA ILE A 146 -15.47 15.87 14.82
C ILE A 146 -16.98 15.66 15.05
N SER A 147 -17.77 15.62 13.97
CA SER A 147 -19.23 15.42 14.06
C SER A 147 -19.61 14.07 14.68
N GLU A 148 -18.78 13.05 14.50
CA GLU A 148 -18.97 11.72 15.08
C GLU A 148 -18.38 11.58 16.49
N GLY A 149 -17.88 12.67 17.09
CA GLY A 149 -17.40 12.69 18.48
C GLY A 149 -16.00 12.08 18.67
N TYR A 150 -15.15 12.07 17.65
CA TYR A 150 -13.78 11.53 17.76
C TYR A 150 -12.85 12.46 18.53
N GLY A 151 -12.26 11.93 19.61
CA GLY A 151 -10.99 12.41 20.20
C GLY A 151 -10.94 13.90 20.62
N ASP A 152 -9.73 14.45 20.62
CA ASP A 152 -9.47 15.85 20.96
C ASP A 152 -9.79 16.77 19.76
N VAL A 153 -10.95 17.43 19.81
CA VAL A 153 -11.46 18.29 18.75
C VAL A 153 -10.47 19.40 18.37
N ARG A 154 -9.79 20.00 19.35
CA ARG A 154 -8.83 21.11 19.11
C ARG A 154 -7.65 20.68 18.24
N THR A 155 -7.16 19.47 18.44
CA THR A 155 -6.06 18.89 17.64
C THR A 155 -6.51 18.64 16.20
N ILE A 156 -7.73 18.12 16.01
CA ILE A 156 -8.31 17.90 14.69
C ILE A 156 -8.54 19.23 13.96
N GLU A 157 -9.15 20.22 14.62
CA GLU A 157 -9.37 21.57 14.06
C GLU A 157 -8.06 22.23 13.62
N ARG A 158 -7.02 22.18 14.45
CA ARG A 158 -5.71 22.74 14.12
C ARG A 158 -5.09 22.06 12.90
N ARG A 159 -5.28 20.75 12.74
CA ARG A 159 -4.82 20.03 11.54
C ARG A 159 -5.61 20.45 10.31
N ILE A 160 -6.93 20.57 10.41
CA ILE A 160 -7.77 21.04 9.30
C ILE A 160 -7.32 22.43 8.83
N LYS A 161 -7.16 23.39 9.75
CA LYS A 161 -6.69 24.74 9.44
C LYS A 161 -5.33 24.72 8.74
N ALA A 162 -4.42 23.86 9.17
CA ALA A 162 -3.11 23.74 8.53
C ALA A 162 -3.19 23.17 7.10
N MET A 163 -4.11 22.24 6.84
CA MET A 163 -4.38 21.73 5.49
C MET A 163 -5.00 22.82 4.61
N GLU A 164 -6.00 23.55 5.12
CA GLU A 164 -6.64 24.68 4.42
C GLU A 164 -5.60 25.78 4.09
N ASN A 165 -4.68 26.08 5.02
CA ASN A 165 -3.59 27.03 4.78
C ASN A 165 -2.61 26.57 3.70
N TRP A 166 -2.24 25.28 3.67
CA TRP A 166 -1.39 24.76 2.60
C TRP A 166 -2.11 24.83 1.25
N LEU A 167 -3.40 24.49 1.20
CA LEU A 167 -4.20 24.57 -0.04
C LEU A 167 -4.35 25.99 -0.58
N ALA A 168 -4.29 27.01 0.28
CA ALA A 168 -4.31 28.41 -0.14
C ALA A 168 -3.03 28.85 -0.89
N ASN A 169 -1.90 28.18 -0.65
CA ASN A 169 -0.63 28.43 -1.35
C ASN A 169 0.17 27.11 -1.48
N PRO A 170 -0.20 26.23 -2.42
CA PRO A 170 0.36 24.89 -2.52
C PRO A 170 1.80 24.92 -3.03
N GLN A 171 2.73 24.71 -2.11
CA GLN A 171 4.16 24.58 -2.36
C GLN A 171 4.63 23.18 -2.00
N LEU A 172 5.50 22.63 -2.85
CA LEU A 172 6.18 21.37 -2.64
C LEU A 172 7.68 21.61 -2.78
N LEU A 173 8.47 21.00 -1.90
CA LEU A 173 9.91 20.89 -2.06
C LEU A 173 10.26 20.02 -3.27
N GLU A 174 11.43 20.27 -3.85
CA GLU A 174 11.97 19.49 -4.96
C GLU A 174 13.45 19.25 -4.69
N ALA A 175 13.95 18.05 -5.04
CA ALA A 175 15.38 17.77 -4.96
C ALA A 175 16.14 18.64 -5.97
N ASP A 176 17.29 19.16 -5.55
CA ASP A 176 18.17 19.91 -6.45
C ASP A 176 18.70 18.99 -7.56
N ALA A 177 18.97 19.55 -8.74
CA ALA A 177 19.42 18.79 -9.91
C ALA A 177 20.80 18.13 -9.71
N ASP A 178 21.59 18.62 -8.76
CA ASP A 178 22.91 18.13 -8.37
C ASP A 178 22.93 17.37 -7.03
N ALA A 179 21.76 16.91 -6.55
CA ALA A 179 21.68 16.05 -5.37
C ALA A 179 22.52 14.78 -5.54
N GLU A 180 23.33 14.45 -4.52
CA GLU A 180 24.20 13.28 -4.49
C GLU A 180 23.50 12.08 -3.82
N TYR A 181 23.64 10.91 -4.42
CA TYR A 181 23.08 9.65 -3.92
C TYR A 181 24.16 8.59 -3.82
N CYS A 182 24.07 7.71 -2.82
CA CYS A 182 25.02 6.60 -2.70
C CYS A 182 24.88 5.60 -3.85
N ALA A 183 23.68 5.44 -4.37
CA ALA A 183 23.39 4.64 -5.54
C ALA A 183 22.14 5.18 -6.25
N VAL A 184 22.09 4.98 -7.57
CA VAL A 184 20.93 5.29 -8.41
C VAL A 184 20.53 3.99 -9.13
N ILE A 185 19.26 3.63 -9.02
CA ILE A 185 18.67 2.45 -9.68
C ILE A 185 17.59 2.95 -10.65
N ASP A 186 17.91 2.93 -11.94
CA ASP A 186 16.95 3.20 -13.01
C ASP A 186 16.16 1.93 -13.37
N ILE A 187 14.82 2.01 -13.34
CA ILE A 187 13.91 0.93 -13.71
C ILE A 187 13.08 1.36 -14.93
N ASP A 188 13.28 0.67 -16.06
CA ASP A 188 12.49 0.88 -17.28
C ASP A 188 11.20 0.05 -17.23
N LEU A 189 10.07 0.75 -17.08
CA LEU A 189 8.74 0.16 -17.00
C LEU A 189 8.39 -0.67 -18.24
N ASN A 190 8.98 -0.36 -19.40
CA ASN A 190 8.73 -1.12 -20.63
C ASN A 190 9.34 -2.55 -20.60
N GLN A 191 10.25 -2.81 -19.66
CA GLN A 191 10.87 -4.12 -19.47
C GLN A 191 10.08 -5.03 -18.50
N ILE A 192 9.16 -4.46 -17.72
CA ILE A 192 8.32 -5.23 -16.80
C ILE A 192 7.11 -5.71 -17.59
N LYS A 193 7.14 -6.96 -18.06
CA LYS A 193 6.13 -7.54 -18.98
C LYS A 193 5.29 -8.64 -18.36
N GLU A 194 5.61 -9.03 -17.14
CA GLU A 194 4.84 -9.98 -16.35
C GLU A 194 4.88 -9.58 -14.87
N PRO A 195 3.93 -10.08 -14.06
CA PRO A 195 3.90 -9.77 -12.63
C PRO A 195 5.17 -10.22 -11.90
N ILE A 196 5.52 -9.49 -10.84
CA ILE A 196 6.65 -9.79 -9.97
C ILE A 196 6.12 -10.07 -8.57
N LEU A 197 6.56 -11.16 -7.97
CA LEU A 197 6.12 -11.63 -6.65
C LEU A 197 7.33 -11.76 -5.72
N CYS A 198 7.11 -11.72 -4.41
CA CYS A 198 8.12 -12.23 -3.46
C CYS A 198 7.82 -13.72 -3.19
N ALA A 199 8.81 -14.57 -3.44
CA ALA A 199 8.77 -16.01 -3.19
C ALA A 199 8.67 -16.33 -1.68
N PRO A 200 8.27 -17.55 -1.30
CA PRO A 200 7.94 -17.87 0.08
C PRO A 200 9.05 -17.54 1.08
N ASN A 201 8.67 -16.89 2.17
CA ASN A 201 9.47 -16.72 3.38
C ASN A 201 10.58 -15.67 3.35
N ASP A 202 10.71 -14.90 2.26
CA ASP A 202 11.64 -13.77 2.18
C ASP A 202 11.09 -12.61 1.32
N PRO A 203 10.84 -11.40 1.86
CA PRO A 203 10.36 -10.28 1.07
C PRO A 203 11.41 -9.73 0.10
N ASP A 204 12.68 -10.13 0.23
CA ASP A 204 13.74 -9.82 -0.74
C ASP A 204 13.77 -10.74 -1.96
N ASP A 205 13.21 -11.95 -1.87
CA ASP A 205 13.28 -12.96 -2.94
C ASP A 205 12.22 -12.68 -4.02
N ALA A 206 12.42 -11.59 -4.76
CA ALA A 206 11.55 -11.16 -5.84
C ALA A 206 11.81 -12.00 -7.12
N ARG A 207 10.75 -12.54 -7.71
CA ARG A 207 10.79 -13.41 -8.89
C ARG A 207 9.67 -13.07 -9.86
N LEU A 208 9.90 -13.38 -11.14
CA LEU A 208 8.87 -13.26 -12.16
C LEU A 208 7.80 -14.35 -11.99
N LEU A 209 6.55 -14.05 -12.37
CA LEU A 209 5.45 -15.03 -12.33
C LEU A 209 5.78 -16.32 -13.09
N SER A 210 6.44 -16.22 -14.24
CA SER A 210 6.88 -17.33 -15.07
C SER A 210 7.79 -18.32 -14.34
N GLU A 211 8.53 -17.88 -13.32
CA GLU A 211 9.44 -18.73 -12.53
C GLU A 211 8.71 -19.57 -11.47
N VAL A 212 7.50 -19.18 -11.09
CA VAL A 212 6.74 -19.77 -9.96
C VAL A 212 5.34 -20.27 -10.36
N THR A 213 4.98 -20.15 -11.64
CA THR A 213 3.70 -20.59 -12.20
C THR A 213 3.36 -22.04 -11.84
N GLY A 214 2.08 -22.35 -11.67
CA GLY A 214 1.62 -23.71 -11.35
C GLY A 214 1.70 -24.08 -9.87
N SER A 215 2.34 -23.29 -9.02
CA SER A 215 2.36 -23.51 -7.57
C SER A 215 0.93 -23.58 -7.02
N LYS A 216 0.56 -24.69 -6.38
CA LYS A 216 -0.75 -24.88 -5.75
C LYS A 216 -0.95 -23.86 -4.64
N ILE A 217 -2.12 -23.23 -4.60
CA ILE A 217 -2.50 -22.26 -3.57
C ILE A 217 -3.66 -22.83 -2.76
N ASP A 218 -3.53 -22.80 -1.43
CA ASP A 218 -4.55 -23.28 -0.50
C ASP A 218 -5.40 -22.11 0.03
N GLU A 219 -4.75 -20.99 0.37
CA GLU A 219 -5.40 -19.79 0.90
C GLU A 219 -4.95 -18.51 0.20
N VAL A 220 -5.81 -17.49 0.19
CA VAL A 220 -5.51 -16.18 -0.39
C VAL A 220 -5.93 -15.09 0.57
N PHE A 221 -5.08 -14.08 0.77
CA PHE A 221 -5.37 -12.92 1.63
C PHE A 221 -5.29 -11.62 0.83
N ILE A 222 -6.41 -10.90 0.76
CA ILE A 222 -6.52 -9.56 0.19
C ILE A 222 -6.97 -8.59 1.28
N GLY A 223 -6.05 -7.77 1.79
CA GLY A 223 -6.42 -6.70 2.71
C GLY A 223 -5.40 -6.35 3.78
N SER A 224 -4.45 -5.48 3.45
CA SER A 224 -3.50 -4.89 4.40
C SER A 224 -3.44 -3.36 4.22
N CYS A 225 -2.52 -2.69 4.89
CA CYS A 225 -2.27 -1.27 4.64
C CYS A 225 -1.79 -0.98 3.21
N MET A 226 -1.23 -1.97 2.50
CA MET A 226 -0.89 -1.88 1.07
C MET A 226 -2.11 -1.85 0.14
N THR A 227 -3.33 -1.95 0.66
CA THR A 227 -4.54 -2.02 -0.16
C THR A 227 -5.42 -0.79 0.01
N ASN A 228 -6.06 -0.39 -1.10
CA ASN A 228 -7.09 0.64 -1.15
C ASN A 228 -8.36 0.05 -1.81
N ILE A 229 -9.47 0.80 -1.80
CA ILE A 229 -10.77 0.33 -2.31
C ILE A 229 -10.72 -0.21 -3.75
N GLY A 230 -9.84 0.34 -4.61
CA GLY A 230 -9.71 -0.08 -6.01
C GLY A 230 -9.34 -1.55 -6.15
N HIS A 231 -8.44 -2.03 -5.28
CA HIS A 231 -7.99 -3.43 -5.26
C HIS A 231 -9.15 -4.39 -4.93
N PHE A 232 -10.04 -4.00 -4.04
CA PHE A 232 -11.23 -4.79 -3.70
C PHE A 232 -12.24 -4.80 -4.84
N ARG A 233 -12.43 -3.67 -5.55
CA ARG A 233 -13.28 -3.64 -6.75
C ARG A 233 -12.73 -4.53 -7.85
N ALA A 234 -11.41 -4.50 -8.09
CA ALA A 234 -10.76 -5.34 -9.09
C ALA A 234 -10.94 -6.83 -8.76
N ALA A 235 -10.66 -7.23 -7.52
CA ALA A 235 -10.89 -8.58 -7.03
C ALA A 235 -12.37 -8.99 -7.15
N GLY A 236 -13.30 -8.10 -6.77
CA GLY A 236 -14.73 -8.34 -6.89
C GLY A 236 -15.17 -8.56 -8.34
N LYS A 237 -14.71 -7.75 -9.29
CA LYS A 237 -15.03 -7.91 -10.72
C LYS A 237 -14.52 -9.23 -11.29
N LEU A 238 -13.32 -9.66 -10.89
CA LEU A 238 -12.77 -10.96 -11.24
C LEU A 238 -13.63 -12.11 -10.69
N LEU A 239 -14.07 -11.99 -9.44
CA LEU A 239 -14.90 -12.99 -8.77
C LEU A 239 -16.36 -13.04 -9.28
N ALA A 240 -16.90 -11.91 -9.76
CA ALA A 240 -18.31 -11.79 -10.16
C ALA A 240 -18.74 -12.78 -11.25
N ASN A 241 -17.82 -13.14 -12.15
CA ASN A 241 -18.09 -14.06 -13.24
C ASN A 241 -17.88 -15.54 -12.87
N PHE A 242 -17.34 -15.81 -11.69
CA PHE A 242 -17.07 -17.17 -11.25
C PHE A 242 -18.34 -17.82 -10.69
N LYS A 243 -18.73 -18.94 -11.30
CA LYS A 243 -19.90 -19.72 -10.88
C LYS A 243 -19.43 -20.85 -9.95
N GLY A 244 -19.63 -20.67 -8.66
CA GLY A 244 -19.38 -21.71 -7.65
C GLY A 244 -18.64 -21.20 -6.43
N LYS A 245 -18.15 -22.13 -5.61
CA LYS A 245 -17.27 -21.83 -4.48
C LYS A 245 -15.81 -21.87 -4.95
N LEU A 246 -15.01 -20.94 -4.45
CA LEU A 246 -13.59 -20.90 -4.77
C LEU A 246 -12.90 -22.21 -4.35
N PRO A 247 -11.92 -22.70 -5.13
CA PRO A 247 -11.09 -23.85 -4.75
C PRO A 247 -10.15 -23.53 -3.58
N THR A 248 -9.89 -22.24 -3.32
CA THR A 248 -9.07 -21.75 -2.20
C THR A 248 -9.92 -21.14 -1.09
N ARG A 249 -9.37 -21.04 0.12
CA ARG A 249 -9.92 -20.17 1.16
C ARG A 249 -9.51 -18.71 0.93
N LEU A 250 -10.44 -17.87 0.49
CA LEU A 250 -10.20 -16.44 0.29
C LEU A 250 -10.57 -15.64 1.54
N TRP A 251 -9.65 -14.77 1.99
CA TRP A 251 -9.82 -13.81 3.08
C TRP A 251 -9.82 -12.39 2.51
N VAL A 252 -10.83 -11.61 2.85
CA VAL A 252 -11.01 -10.22 2.38
C VAL A 252 -11.11 -9.30 3.58
N THR A 253 -10.20 -8.33 3.69
CA THR A 253 -10.14 -7.40 4.83
C THR A 253 -10.00 -5.96 4.35
N PRO A 254 -11.10 -5.20 4.18
CA PRO A 254 -11.02 -3.77 3.87
C PRO A 254 -10.18 -3.02 4.93
N PRO A 255 -9.32 -2.06 4.55
CA PRO A 255 -8.38 -1.44 5.49
C PRO A 255 -9.08 -0.52 6.50
N THR A 256 -10.20 0.12 6.12
CA THR A 256 -10.98 0.98 7.00
C THR A 256 -12.47 0.65 6.98
N LYS A 257 -13.21 1.17 7.96
CA LYS A 257 -14.67 1.08 7.98
C LYS A 257 -15.33 1.88 6.84
N MET A 258 -14.64 2.88 6.29
CA MET A 258 -15.15 3.68 5.17
C MET A 258 -15.10 2.86 3.88
N ASP A 259 -13.99 2.13 3.64
CA ASP A 259 -13.89 1.19 2.52
C ASP A 259 -14.94 0.09 2.61
N ALA A 260 -15.10 -0.51 3.81
CA ALA A 260 -16.11 -1.53 4.05
C ALA A 260 -17.53 -1.03 3.75
N ALA A 261 -17.88 0.18 4.20
CA ALA A 261 -19.18 0.78 3.94
C ALA A 261 -19.40 1.02 2.44
N GLN A 262 -18.44 1.62 1.74
CA GLN A 262 -18.55 1.90 0.31
C GLN A 262 -18.62 0.61 -0.52
N LEU A 263 -17.82 -0.40 -0.21
CA LEU A 263 -17.87 -1.71 -0.87
C LEU A 263 -19.20 -2.43 -0.62
N SER A 264 -19.80 -2.25 0.57
CA SER A 264 -21.13 -2.79 0.87
C SER A 264 -22.21 -2.07 0.06
N GLU A 265 -22.17 -0.73 -0.01
CA GLU A 265 -23.12 0.09 -0.77
C GLU A 265 -23.09 -0.25 -2.26
N GLU A 266 -21.90 -0.50 -2.80
CA GLU A 266 -21.70 -0.89 -4.21
C GLU A 266 -21.99 -2.38 -4.48
N GLY A 267 -22.35 -3.17 -3.46
CA GLY A 267 -22.73 -4.57 -3.59
C GLY A 267 -21.58 -5.58 -3.68
N TYR A 268 -20.32 -5.16 -3.53
CA TYR A 268 -19.16 -6.05 -3.58
C TYR A 268 -19.15 -7.10 -2.45
N TYR A 269 -19.73 -6.78 -1.29
CA TYR A 269 -19.91 -7.76 -0.21
C TYR A 269 -20.76 -8.96 -0.64
N SER A 270 -21.77 -8.75 -1.49
CA SER A 270 -22.59 -9.84 -2.03
C SER A 270 -21.75 -10.75 -2.95
N ILE A 271 -20.84 -10.17 -3.73
CA ILE A 271 -19.95 -10.92 -4.63
C ILE A 271 -19.00 -11.79 -3.80
N PHE A 272 -18.32 -11.19 -2.81
CA PHE A 272 -17.42 -11.92 -1.92
C PHE A 272 -18.14 -13.02 -1.12
N GLY A 273 -19.33 -12.74 -0.60
CA GLY A 273 -20.14 -13.74 0.10
C GLY A 273 -20.55 -14.91 -0.81
N THR A 274 -20.97 -14.61 -2.05
CA THR A 274 -21.37 -15.63 -3.03
C THR A 274 -20.19 -16.51 -3.46
N SER A 275 -18.98 -15.94 -3.59
CA SER A 275 -17.77 -16.72 -3.90
C SER A 275 -17.31 -17.62 -2.74
N GLY A 276 -17.88 -17.43 -1.54
CA GLY A 276 -17.49 -18.14 -0.32
C GLY A 276 -16.29 -17.52 0.40
N ALA A 277 -15.95 -16.25 0.08
CA ALA A 277 -14.88 -15.55 0.76
C ALA A 277 -15.25 -15.25 2.23
N ARG A 278 -14.23 -15.28 3.09
CA ARG A 278 -14.33 -14.86 4.49
C ARG A 278 -13.98 -13.37 4.58
N ILE A 279 -14.98 -12.55 4.87
CA ILE A 279 -14.80 -11.10 5.05
C ILE A 279 -14.52 -10.82 6.53
N GLU A 280 -13.36 -10.23 6.81
CA GLU A 280 -12.96 -9.83 8.16
C GLU A 280 -13.37 -8.37 8.45
N THR A 281 -13.42 -8.02 9.74
CA THR A 281 -13.61 -6.62 10.14
C THR A 281 -12.39 -5.77 9.77
N PRO A 282 -12.57 -4.47 9.46
CA PRO A 282 -11.45 -3.60 9.12
C PRO A 282 -10.32 -3.59 10.16
N GLY A 283 -9.10 -3.81 9.71
CA GLY A 283 -7.91 -3.92 10.56
C GLY A 283 -6.78 -4.71 9.90
N CYS A 284 -5.73 -5.03 10.67
CA CYS A 284 -4.56 -5.74 10.16
C CYS A 284 -4.82 -7.22 9.80
N SER A 285 -5.79 -7.86 10.47
CA SER A 285 -6.16 -9.27 10.24
C SER A 285 -4.94 -10.20 10.16
N LEU A 286 -4.81 -11.00 9.10
CA LEU A 286 -3.73 -11.97 8.91
C LEU A 286 -2.34 -11.33 8.73
N CYS A 287 -2.25 -10.05 8.37
CA CYS A 287 -0.97 -9.37 8.10
C CYS A 287 0.01 -9.44 9.29
N MET A 288 -0.51 -9.44 10.52
CA MET A 288 0.30 -9.58 11.73
C MET A 288 0.37 -11.03 12.25
N GLY A 289 -0.66 -11.84 12.02
CA GLY A 289 -0.73 -13.23 12.48
C GLY A 289 -0.83 -13.41 14.00
N ASN A 290 -1.26 -12.37 14.74
CA ASN A 290 -1.37 -12.37 16.20
C ASN A 290 -2.75 -12.83 16.72
N GLN A 291 -3.73 -13.03 15.83
CA GLN A 291 -5.10 -13.43 16.13
C GLN A 291 -5.51 -14.56 15.19
N ALA A 292 -6.21 -14.23 14.09
CA ALA A 292 -6.48 -15.17 13.02
C ALA A 292 -5.19 -15.54 12.30
N ARG A 293 -5.10 -16.81 11.89
CA ARG A 293 -3.96 -17.38 11.17
C ARG A 293 -4.49 -18.31 10.08
N VAL A 294 -3.69 -18.50 9.03
CA VAL A 294 -3.94 -19.52 8.01
C VAL A 294 -3.70 -20.92 8.58
N GLU A 295 -4.17 -21.94 7.88
CA GLU A 295 -3.92 -23.34 8.20
C GLU A 295 -2.42 -23.66 8.21
N GLU A 296 -2.04 -24.63 9.05
CA GLU A 296 -0.66 -25.07 9.17
C GLU A 296 -0.16 -25.67 7.85
N GLY A 297 1.01 -25.23 7.39
CA GLY A 297 1.60 -25.70 6.14
C GLY A 297 0.94 -25.18 4.86
N ALA A 298 -0.08 -24.32 4.96
CA ALA A 298 -0.78 -23.78 3.80
C ALA A 298 0.15 -22.99 2.88
N THR A 299 -0.06 -23.12 1.57
CA THR A 299 0.54 -22.23 0.57
C THR A 299 -0.39 -21.06 0.31
N VAL A 300 0.10 -19.84 0.49
CA VAL A 300 -0.72 -18.62 0.53
C VAL A 300 -0.26 -17.61 -0.51
N VAL A 301 -1.19 -16.96 -1.19
CA VAL A 301 -0.93 -15.68 -1.89
C VAL A 301 -1.47 -14.54 -1.05
N SER A 302 -0.64 -13.55 -0.73
CA SER A 302 -0.99 -12.48 0.20
C SER A 302 -0.67 -11.11 -0.36
N THR A 303 -1.57 -10.14 -0.16
CA THR A 303 -1.30 -8.72 -0.40
C THR A 303 -0.76 -8.00 0.83
N SER A 304 -0.40 -8.73 1.89
CA SER A 304 0.28 -8.20 3.08
C SER A 304 1.69 -7.71 2.76
N THR A 305 2.37 -7.09 3.73
CA THR A 305 3.73 -6.58 3.54
C THR A 305 4.82 -7.62 3.79
N ARG A 306 4.54 -8.67 4.58
CA ARG A 306 5.57 -9.60 5.08
C ARG A 306 5.16 -11.05 4.93
N ASN A 307 6.07 -11.84 4.38
CA ASN A 307 5.94 -13.28 4.26
C ASN A 307 6.92 -14.08 5.12
N PHE A 308 7.61 -13.48 6.10
CA PHE A 308 8.57 -14.19 6.96
C PHE A 308 8.04 -15.54 7.52
N PRO A 309 8.92 -16.51 7.81
CA PRO A 309 8.50 -17.79 8.38
C PRO A 309 7.59 -17.62 9.60
N ASN A 310 6.51 -18.39 9.63
CA ASN A 310 5.50 -18.39 10.70
C ASN A 310 4.67 -17.10 10.85
N ARG A 311 4.79 -16.13 9.93
CA ARG A 311 4.08 -14.85 10.02
C ARG A 311 2.56 -15.03 9.92
N LEU A 312 2.06 -15.54 8.80
CA LEU A 312 0.61 -15.72 8.59
C LEU A 312 0.08 -17.00 9.25
N GLY A 313 0.92 -18.04 9.36
CA GLY A 313 0.56 -19.35 9.90
C GLY A 313 1.78 -20.22 10.10
N ASN A 314 1.68 -21.25 10.93
CA ASN A 314 2.81 -22.14 11.24
C ASN A 314 3.21 -22.93 9.98
N GLY A 315 4.50 -22.90 9.62
CA GLY A 315 5.00 -23.61 8.45
C GLY A 315 4.39 -23.19 7.11
N ALA A 316 3.63 -22.08 7.07
CA ALA A 316 2.98 -21.61 5.85
C ALA A 316 4.02 -21.08 4.84
N ASN A 317 3.75 -21.30 3.55
CA ASN A 317 4.58 -20.79 2.44
C ASN A 317 3.84 -19.62 1.78
N VAL A 318 4.33 -18.40 1.98
CA VAL A 318 3.56 -17.20 1.60
C VAL A 318 4.22 -16.43 0.46
N TYR A 319 3.55 -16.37 -0.68
CA TYR A 319 3.87 -15.44 -1.78
C TYR A 319 3.29 -14.05 -1.49
N LEU A 320 4.07 -13.01 -1.76
CA LEU A 320 3.55 -11.63 -1.79
C LEU A 320 3.23 -11.23 -3.23
N ALA A 321 2.02 -10.71 -3.47
CA ALA A 321 1.51 -10.40 -4.81
C ALA A 321 0.56 -9.19 -4.82
N SER A 322 0.20 -8.75 -6.03
CA SER A 322 -0.89 -7.79 -6.27
C SER A 322 -2.26 -8.40 -5.92
N ALA A 323 -3.27 -7.55 -5.73
CA ALA A 323 -4.61 -7.99 -5.35
C ALA A 323 -5.31 -8.72 -6.49
N GLU A 324 -5.06 -8.29 -7.72
CA GLU A 324 -5.57 -8.86 -8.95
C GLU A 324 -4.99 -10.26 -9.17
N LEU A 325 -3.67 -10.41 -9.04
CA LEU A 325 -3.02 -11.71 -9.13
C LEU A 325 -3.50 -12.64 -8.00
N ALA A 326 -3.63 -12.13 -6.78
CA ALA A 326 -4.19 -12.89 -5.65
C ALA A 326 -5.62 -13.37 -5.93
N ALA A 327 -6.50 -12.50 -6.46
CA ALA A 327 -7.86 -12.86 -6.83
C ALA A 327 -7.89 -13.93 -7.94
N ILE A 328 -7.07 -13.78 -8.98
CA ILE A 328 -6.93 -14.79 -10.05
C ILE A 328 -6.43 -16.13 -9.49
N SER A 329 -5.43 -16.11 -8.61
CA SER A 329 -4.94 -17.31 -7.94
C SER A 329 -6.00 -17.97 -7.07
N SER A 330 -6.88 -17.19 -6.43
CA SER A 330 -8.00 -17.72 -5.64
C SER A 330 -9.03 -18.45 -6.50
N LEU A 331 -9.25 -17.97 -7.73
CA LEU A 331 -10.14 -18.57 -8.71
C LEU A 331 -9.58 -19.89 -9.26
N LEU A 332 -8.27 -19.94 -9.51
CA LEU A 332 -7.61 -21.07 -10.16
C LEU A 332 -7.10 -22.14 -9.18
N GLY A 333 -6.90 -21.81 -7.91
CA GLY A 333 -6.28 -22.72 -6.93
C GLY A 333 -4.78 -22.91 -7.12
N ARG A 334 -4.15 -22.05 -7.93
CA ARG A 334 -2.71 -22.06 -8.23
C ARG A 334 -2.25 -20.69 -8.74
N LEU A 335 -0.94 -20.47 -8.80
CA LEU A 335 -0.39 -19.36 -9.56
C LEU A 335 -0.68 -19.54 -11.07
N PRO A 336 -1.26 -18.53 -11.76
CA PRO A 336 -1.56 -18.61 -13.19
C PRO A 336 -0.30 -18.61 -14.05
N THR A 337 -0.42 -18.98 -15.32
CA THR A 337 0.57 -18.57 -16.33
C THR A 337 0.43 -17.08 -16.63
N VAL A 338 1.45 -16.48 -17.25
CA VAL A 338 1.39 -15.07 -17.67
C VAL A 338 0.21 -14.83 -18.63
N ASP A 339 0.00 -15.74 -19.59
CA ASP A 339 -1.11 -15.64 -20.55
C ASP A 339 -2.48 -15.73 -19.87
N GLU A 340 -2.65 -16.65 -18.92
CA GLU A 340 -3.88 -16.75 -18.13
C GLU A 340 -4.13 -15.45 -17.35
N TYR A 341 -3.09 -14.94 -16.66
CA TYR A 341 -3.16 -13.70 -15.91
C TYR A 341 -3.58 -12.51 -16.79
N LEU A 342 -2.90 -12.31 -17.92
CA LEU A 342 -3.22 -11.23 -18.85
C LEU A 342 -4.63 -11.36 -19.44
N GLY A 343 -5.08 -12.59 -19.70
CA GLY A 343 -6.45 -12.87 -20.14
C GLY A 343 -7.50 -12.42 -19.12
N TYR A 344 -7.28 -12.68 -17.83
CA TYR A 344 -8.16 -12.18 -16.76
C TYR A 344 -8.08 -10.65 -16.59
N MET A 345 -6.87 -10.08 -16.63
CA MET A 345 -6.67 -8.63 -16.48
C MET A 345 -7.32 -7.82 -17.58
N ALA A 346 -7.33 -8.33 -18.82
CA ALA A 346 -8.00 -7.67 -19.94
C ALA A 346 -9.50 -7.41 -19.69
N GLU A 347 -10.17 -8.23 -18.86
CA GLU A 347 -11.56 -8.00 -18.48
C GLU A 347 -11.71 -6.89 -17.43
N VAL A 348 -10.76 -6.79 -16.48
CA VAL A 348 -10.74 -5.72 -15.48
C VAL A 348 -10.45 -4.38 -16.15
N ASP A 349 -9.51 -4.37 -17.10
CA ASP A 349 -9.04 -3.17 -17.81
C ASP A 349 -10.17 -2.49 -18.60
N LYS A 350 -11.14 -3.25 -19.13
CA LYS A 350 -12.34 -2.70 -19.80
C LYS A 350 -13.14 -1.73 -18.94
N THR A 351 -13.03 -1.86 -17.61
CA THR A 351 -13.75 -1.01 -16.65
C THR A 351 -12.82 -0.33 -15.66
N ALA A 352 -11.52 -0.19 -16.00
CA ALA A 352 -10.49 0.35 -15.11
C ALA A 352 -10.86 1.70 -14.47
N ASN A 353 -11.42 2.62 -15.25
CA ASN A 353 -11.83 3.95 -14.75
C ASN A 353 -12.90 3.87 -13.66
N ASP A 354 -13.77 2.86 -13.69
CA ASP A 354 -14.74 2.61 -12.63
C ASP A 354 -14.11 1.80 -11.47
N THR A 355 -13.25 0.83 -11.78
CA THR A 355 -12.56 -0.01 -10.80
C THR A 355 -11.71 0.83 -9.84
N TYR A 356 -10.84 1.68 -10.38
CA TYR A 356 -9.82 2.40 -9.62
C TYR A 356 -10.25 3.83 -9.26
N ARG A 357 -11.50 3.97 -8.77
CA ARG A 357 -11.99 5.22 -8.15
C ARG A 357 -11.59 5.26 -6.68
N TYR A 358 -10.90 6.29 -6.23
CA TYR A 358 -10.49 6.42 -4.82
C TYR A 358 -11.58 7.09 -3.97
N LEU A 359 -11.46 6.98 -2.64
CA LEU A 359 -12.41 7.60 -1.72
C LEU A 359 -12.14 9.10 -1.58
N ASN A 360 -12.93 9.90 -2.29
CA ASN A 360 -12.95 11.36 -2.14
C ASN A 360 -14.15 11.76 -1.26
N PHE A 361 -13.91 11.95 0.04
CA PHE A 361 -14.97 12.20 1.03
C PHE A 361 -15.72 13.52 0.78
N ASP A 362 -15.07 14.48 0.13
CA ASP A 362 -15.67 15.73 -0.35
C ASP A 362 -16.70 15.53 -1.47
N GLN A 363 -16.72 14.36 -2.10
CA GLN A 363 -17.66 13.97 -3.16
C GLN A 363 -18.75 13.01 -2.66
N LEU A 364 -18.74 12.66 -1.37
CA LEU A 364 -19.66 11.70 -0.76
C LEU A 364 -20.64 12.42 0.18
N ASN A 365 -21.91 12.50 -0.25
CA ASN A 365 -22.97 13.25 0.43
C ASN A 365 -23.15 12.91 1.92
N GLU A 366 -22.93 11.65 2.31
CA GLU A 366 -23.07 11.22 3.71
C GLU A 366 -21.97 11.80 4.63
N TYR A 367 -20.81 12.14 4.07
CA TYR A 367 -19.71 12.77 4.80
C TYR A 367 -19.84 14.30 4.76
N THR A 368 -20.10 14.89 3.59
CA THR A 368 -20.22 16.34 3.43
C THR A 368 -21.34 16.92 4.28
N LYS A 369 -22.53 16.31 4.29
CA LYS A 369 -23.67 16.77 5.12
C LYS A 369 -23.33 16.88 6.60
N LYS A 370 -22.55 15.94 7.13
CA LYS A 370 -22.12 15.97 8.53
C LYS A 370 -20.97 16.96 8.74
N ALA A 371 -20.01 16.99 7.84
CA ALA A 371 -18.90 17.94 7.87
C ALA A 371 -19.36 19.40 7.86
N ASP A 372 -20.40 19.73 7.09
CA ASP A 372 -20.96 21.09 6.97
C ASP A 372 -21.60 21.59 8.27
N THR A 373 -21.97 20.69 9.18
CA THR A 373 -22.53 21.05 10.50
C THR A 373 -21.47 21.41 11.54
N VAL A 374 -20.19 21.18 11.23
CA VAL A 374 -19.10 21.36 12.19
C VAL A 374 -18.77 22.84 12.33
N ILE A 375 -18.95 23.36 13.53
CA ILE A 375 -18.53 24.71 13.90
C ILE A 375 -17.23 24.59 14.70
N PHE A 376 -16.17 25.27 14.25
CA PHE A 376 -14.90 25.24 14.96
C PHE A 376 -15.03 25.94 16.32
N GLN A 377 -14.56 25.26 17.38
CA GLN A 377 -14.61 25.73 18.76
C GLN A 377 -13.71 26.95 18.99
N THR A 378 -12.74 27.19 18.11
CA THR A 378 -11.80 28.31 18.22
C THR A 378 -12.26 29.55 17.44
N MET A 379 -13.09 30.37 18.08
CA MET A 379 -13.03 31.84 17.96
C MET A 379 -12.36 32.41 19.22
N ALA A 380 -11.03 32.38 19.28
CA ALA A 380 -10.21 33.18 20.20
C ALA A 380 -8.74 33.10 19.78
#